data_AF-M7WRH6-F1
#
_entry.id   AF-M7WRH6-F1
#
_cell.length_a   1.000
_cell.length_b   1.000
_cell.length_c   1.000
_cell.angle_alpha   90.00
_cell.angle_beta   90.00
_cell.angle_gamma   90.00
#
_symmetry.space_group_name_H-M   'P 1'
#
loop_
_entity.id
_entity.type
_entity.pdbx_description
1 polymer ?
#
loop_
_entity_poly.entity_id
_entity_poly.type
_entity_poly.pdbx_seq_one_letter_code
_entity_poly.pdbx_strand_id
1 'polypeptide(L)'
;MVPPPAFSPFAFPGQRLLRSSGDKTQEAQVFPLALRTDASLATLDDFVAAIDSLATRDVLKPLLHQHRGAILFRGTHAKSPEDFSRIVHAFKLGTPHEELGNPVVRNILAKNVATANEGPHTHPVFPHSEFGWSAHYPGYIVFFGRSAADSGGETPINSTTEVFQRLKAEVPEFIEELAKKGTRYVYTYPRDVNPGSNLGNNVRRAYPEAGLTDTDDEATLRRKVEAQIQRHSKEWRWLDDGSLETVHYVPGLRRHPLTSEAVWFGNIVSMYALAQKWEALGPPYIGTDGAYHHLPTYGDGSAIPHEYLQRAYDIIKEIRVLIDWQVGDVLLLDNHYVQHAREPWTGDRRVLASLWDGPPALPFEL
;
A
#
# COMPACT_ATOMS: atom_id res chain seq x y z
N MET A 1 -2.75 18.43 19.19
CA MET A 1 -4.23 18.64 19.09
C MET A 1 -4.90 17.72 20.11
N VAL A 2 -5.99 18.14 20.75
CA VAL A 2 -6.82 17.27 21.61
C VAL A 2 -7.51 16.24 20.70
N PRO A 3 -7.60 14.94 21.09
CA PRO A 3 -8.34 13.96 20.32
C PRO A 3 -9.79 14.44 20.06
N PRO A 4 -10.41 14.04 18.94
CA PRO A 4 -11.79 14.44 18.68
C PRO A 4 -12.74 13.97 19.79
N PRO A 5 -13.83 14.70 20.07
CA PRO A 5 -14.84 14.25 21.03
C PRO A 5 -15.30 12.82 20.72
N ALA A 6 -15.57 12.03 21.76
CA ALA A 6 -15.97 10.62 21.69
C ALA A 6 -14.88 9.61 21.26
N PHE A 7 -13.65 10.08 21.01
CA PHE A 7 -12.48 9.24 20.75
C PHE A 7 -11.42 9.47 21.81
N SER A 8 -10.98 8.40 22.46
CA SER A 8 -9.89 8.44 23.43
C SER A 8 -8.63 7.78 22.86
N PRO A 9 -7.46 8.42 22.94
CA PRO A 9 -6.22 7.81 22.50
C PRO A 9 -5.87 6.64 23.40
N PHE A 10 -5.29 5.59 22.83
CA PHE A 10 -4.70 4.49 23.58
C PHE A 10 -3.30 4.17 23.05
N ALA A 11 -2.50 3.54 23.91
CA ALA A 11 -1.16 3.09 23.54
C ALA A 11 -1.15 1.58 23.29
N PHE A 12 -0.30 1.12 22.38
CA PHE A 12 0.00 -0.29 22.18
C PHE A 12 1.50 -0.50 21.88
N PRO A 13 2.05 -1.70 22.14
CA PRO A 13 3.48 -1.97 21.95
C PRO A 13 3.95 -1.70 20.52
N GLY A 14 5.13 -1.11 20.39
CA GLY A 14 5.77 -0.84 19.10
C GLY A 14 5.39 0.48 18.44
N GLN A 15 4.43 1.25 18.96
CA GLN A 15 4.17 2.62 18.50
C GLN A 15 5.44 3.47 18.58
N ARG A 16 5.58 4.40 17.62
CA ARG A 16 6.76 5.25 17.48
C ARG A 16 6.41 6.72 17.72
N LEU A 17 7.41 7.51 18.07
CA LEU A 17 7.31 8.97 18.16
C LEU A 17 8.08 9.59 16.99
N LEU A 18 7.36 10.19 16.05
CA LEU A 18 7.91 10.69 14.80
C LEU A 18 7.85 12.22 14.73
N ARG A 19 8.98 12.85 14.41
CA ARG A 19 9.06 14.30 14.20
C ARG A 19 8.73 14.67 12.75
N SER A 20 8.30 15.91 12.53
CA SER A 20 8.19 16.43 11.17
C SER A 20 9.60 16.68 10.64
N SER A 21 9.80 16.37 9.37
CA SER A 21 11.04 16.62 8.64
C SER A 21 11.32 18.11 8.43
N GLY A 22 10.27 18.94 8.31
CA GLY A 22 10.38 20.35 7.98
C GLY A 22 10.58 21.29 9.17
N ASP A 23 10.21 20.85 10.37
CA ASP A 23 10.25 21.70 11.57
C ASP A 23 10.66 20.89 12.81
N LYS A 24 11.95 21.01 13.18
CA LYS A 24 12.51 20.36 14.37
C LYS A 24 11.97 20.91 15.69
N THR A 25 11.25 22.04 15.65
CA THR A 25 10.61 22.63 16.84
C THR A 25 9.26 21.99 17.15
N GLN A 26 8.65 21.26 16.21
CA GLN A 26 7.43 20.51 16.47
C GLN A 26 7.70 19.28 17.35
N GLU A 27 6.82 19.08 18.32
CA GLU A 27 6.82 17.89 19.16
C GLU A 27 6.60 16.63 18.33
N ALA A 28 7.31 15.56 18.70
CA ALA A 28 7.14 14.26 18.09
C ALA A 28 5.71 13.75 18.31
N GLN A 29 5.11 13.20 17.26
CA GLN A 29 3.74 12.69 17.29
C GLN A 29 3.76 11.17 17.29
N VAL A 30 2.80 10.56 17.99
CA VAL A 30 2.67 9.10 17.99
C VAL A 30 2.27 8.59 16.61
N PHE A 31 2.88 7.48 16.19
CA PHE A 31 2.62 6.78 14.93
C PHE A 31 2.40 5.28 15.17
N PRO A 32 1.28 4.71 14.70
CA PRO A 32 0.06 5.42 14.29
C PRO A 32 -0.63 6.10 15.49
N LEU A 33 -1.52 7.05 15.23
CA LEU A 33 -2.50 7.45 16.25
C LEU A 33 -3.50 6.31 16.44
N ALA A 34 -3.68 5.85 17.68
CA ALA A 34 -4.67 4.83 17.99
C ALA A 34 -5.80 5.43 18.82
N LEU A 35 -7.02 5.35 18.32
CA LEU A 35 -8.23 5.91 18.91
C LEU A 35 -9.21 4.79 19.23
N ARG A 36 -9.79 4.84 20.42
CA ARG A 36 -10.90 3.96 20.83
C ARG A 36 -12.15 4.80 21.03
N THR A 37 -13.29 4.27 20.59
CA THR A 37 -14.59 4.83 20.93
C THR A 37 -14.84 4.78 22.44
N ASP A 38 -15.46 5.82 22.98
CA ASP A 38 -16.00 5.78 24.34
C ASP A 38 -17.49 5.33 24.35
N ALA A 39 -18.10 5.32 25.54
CA ALA A 39 -19.48 4.85 25.72
C ALA A 39 -20.54 5.67 24.97
N SER A 40 -20.21 6.87 24.47
CA SER A 40 -21.14 7.69 23.68
C SER A 40 -21.29 7.21 22.24
N LEU A 41 -20.37 6.37 21.74
CA LEU A 41 -20.47 5.71 20.42
C LEU A 41 -20.77 4.22 20.63
N ALA A 42 -22.01 3.92 21.01
CA ALA A 42 -22.44 2.59 21.39
C ALA A 42 -22.80 1.70 20.19
N THR A 43 -23.01 2.30 19.02
CA THR A 43 -23.43 1.59 17.80
C THR A 43 -22.57 1.96 16.58
N LEU A 44 -22.70 1.18 15.52
CA LEU A 44 -22.12 1.50 14.21
C LEU A 44 -22.64 2.84 13.68
N ASP A 45 -23.93 3.13 13.89
CA ASP A 45 -24.55 4.36 13.41
C ASP A 45 -23.96 5.59 14.10
N ASP A 46 -23.70 5.50 15.41
CA ASP A 46 -23.01 6.56 16.16
C ASP A 46 -21.60 6.79 15.61
N PHE A 47 -20.83 5.71 15.38
CA PHE A 47 -19.48 5.80 14.82
C PHE A 47 -19.48 6.43 13.42
N VAL A 48 -20.36 5.97 12.53
CA VAL A 48 -20.52 6.51 11.18
C VAL A 48 -20.87 8.00 11.22
N ALA A 49 -21.81 8.40 12.09
CA ALA A 49 -22.19 9.80 12.26
C ALA A 49 -21.02 10.66 12.82
N ALA A 50 -20.23 10.13 13.74
CA ALA A 50 -19.07 10.82 14.29
C ALA A 50 -17.99 11.03 13.23
N ILE A 51 -17.65 9.99 12.46
CA ILE A 51 -16.69 10.09 11.34
C ILE A 51 -17.19 11.07 10.27
N ASP A 52 -18.46 10.99 9.87
CA ASP A 52 -19.05 11.93 8.90
C ASP A 52 -18.95 13.38 9.39
N SER A 53 -19.26 13.63 10.66
CA SER A 53 -19.14 14.96 11.28
C SER A 53 -17.69 15.47 11.29
N LEU A 54 -16.73 14.60 11.60
CA LEU A 54 -15.31 14.97 11.61
C LEU A 54 -14.76 15.22 10.21
N ALA A 55 -15.17 14.41 9.22
CA ALA A 55 -14.83 14.60 7.83
C ALA A 55 -15.42 15.90 7.28
N THR A 56 -16.68 16.20 7.60
CA THR A 56 -17.39 17.43 7.18
C THR A 56 -16.74 18.70 7.75
N ARG A 57 -16.20 18.61 8.97
CA ARG A 57 -15.48 19.71 9.62
C ARG A 57 -13.99 19.74 9.30
N ASP A 58 -13.54 18.93 8.34
CA ASP A 58 -12.14 18.80 7.91
C ASP A 58 -11.15 18.53 9.05
N VAL A 59 -11.55 17.71 10.02
CA VAL A 59 -10.71 17.35 11.17
C VAL A 59 -9.82 16.14 10.86
N LEU A 60 -10.32 15.18 10.07
CA LEU A 60 -9.66 13.88 9.89
C LEU A 60 -8.36 13.96 9.10
N LYS A 61 -8.33 14.70 7.98
CA LYS A 61 -7.11 14.80 7.14
C LYS A 61 -5.97 15.52 7.86
N PRO A 62 -6.17 16.69 8.52
CA PRO A 62 -5.12 17.31 9.33
C PRO A 62 -4.62 16.40 10.46
N LEU A 63 -5.53 15.69 11.16
CA LEU A 63 -5.16 14.75 12.20
C LEU A 63 -4.33 13.59 11.63
N LEU A 64 -4.71 13.07 10.45
CA LEU A 64 -3.99 12.00 9.75
C LEU A 64 -2.55 12.45 9.42
N HIS A 65 -2.36 13.63 8.83
CA HIS A 65 -1.01 14.13 8.51
C HIS A 65 -0.17 14.44 9.76
N GLN A 66 -0.79 14.98 10.82
CA GLN A 66 -0.11 15.23 12.09
C GLN A 66 0.51 13.94 12.63
N HIS A 67 -0.21 12.81 12.49
CA HIS A 67 0.21 11.48 12.93
C HIS A 67 0.81 10.64 11.80
N ARG A 68 1.52 11.30 10.85
CA ARG A 68 2.30 10.67 9.78
C ARG A 68 1.51 9.64 8.98
N GLY A 69 0.26 9.99 8.68
CA GLY A 69 -0.53 9.25 7.72
C GLY A 69 -1.21 7.99 8.25
N ALA A 70 -1.28 7.74 9.56
CA ALA A 70 -1.97 6.55 10.07
C ALA A 70 -2.83 6.82 11.30
N ILE A 71 -4.10 6.40 11.23
CA ILE A 71 -5.03 6.37 12.37
C ILE A 71 -5.69 4.99 12.46
N LEU A 72 -5.54 4.32 13.61
CA LEU A 72 -6.25 3.09 13.96
C LEU A 72 -7.48 3.45 14.81
N PHE A 73 -8.66 3.03 14.38
CA PHE A 73 -9.92 3.15 15.11
C PHE A 73 -10.34 1.79 15.66
N ARG A 74 -10.61 1.73 16.97
CA ARG A 74 -11.08 0.54 17.68
C ARG A 74 -12.45 0.77 18.30
N GLY A 75 -13.31 -0.25 18.25
CA GLY A 75 -14.67 -0.18 18.76
C GLY A 75 -15.65 0.47 17.77
N THR A 76 -15.47 0.23 16.46
CA THR A 76 -16.33 0.79 15.39
C THR A 76 -17.70 0.10 15.30
N HIS A 77 -17.85 -1.06 15.94
CA HIS A 77 -19.02 -1.95 15.87
C HIS A 77 -19.33 -2.56 14.50
N ALA A 78 -18.48 -2.35 13.49
CA ALA A 78 -18.62 -2.96 12.18
C ALA A 78 -18.34 -4.47 12.20
N LYS A 79 -19.18 -5.25 11.51
CA LYS A 79 -19.10 -6.72 11.47
C LYS A 79 -19.11 -7.29 10.05
N SER A 80 -19.45 -6.48 9.05
CA SER A 80 -19.65 -6.92 7.66
C SER A 80 -18.92 -6.03 6.64
N PRO A 81 -18.74 -6.50 5.40
CA PRO A 81 -18.31 -5.65 4.28
C PRO A 81 -19.22 -4.42 4.08
N GLU A 82 -20.52 -4.55 4.29
CA GLU A 82 -21.49 -3.47 4.16
C GLU A 82 -21.32 -2.41 5.25
N ASP A 83 -21.07 -2.83 6.49
CA ASP A 83 -20.76 -1.92 7.61
C ASP A 83 -19.47 -1.15 7.32
N PHE A 84 -18.44 -1.85 6.83
CA PHE A 84 -17.19 -1.23 6.45
C PHE A 84 -17.38 -0.24 5.29
N SER A 85 -18.20 -0.58 4.28
CA SER A 85 -18.61 0.32 3.20
C SER A 85 -19.21 1.62 3.75
N ARG A 86 -20.12 1.52 4.75
CA ARG A 86 -20.71 2.71 5.38
C ARG A 86 -19.65 3.60 6.05
N ILE A 87 -18.69 2.99 6.76
CA ILE A 87 -17.58 3.70 7.39
C ILE A 87 -16.70 4.42 6.36
N VAL A 88 -16.26 3.73 5.30
CA VAL A 88 -15.34 4.33 4.32
C VAL A 88 -15.96 5.50 3.57
N HIS A 89 -17.26 5.43 3.29
CA HIS A 89 -17.99 6.55 2.71
C HIS A 89 -18.14 7.74 3.68
N ALA A 90 -18.22 7.51 4.99
CA ALA A 90 -18.27 8.56 6.00
C ALA A 90 -16.95 9.34 6.12
N PHE A 91 -15.80 8.72 5.78
CA PHE A 91 -14.51 9.42 5.78
C PHE A 91 -14.42 10.55 4.72
N LYS A 92 -15.27 10.54 3.69
CA LYS A 92 -15.28 11.55 2.59
C LYS A 92 -13.90 11.79 1.98
N LEU A 93 -13.15 10.71 1.74
CA LEU A 93 -11.75 10.79 1.29
C LEU A 93 -11.62 11.42 -0.09
N GLY A 94 -12.58 11.16 -0.98
CA GLY A 94 -12.62 11.70 -2.33
C GLY A 94 -13.36 10.78 -3.28
N THR A 95 -12.79 10.55 -4.46
CA THR A 95 -13.27 9.58 -5.44
C THR A 95 -12.74 8.19 -5.08
N PRO A 96 -13.54 7.12 -5.15
CA PRO A 96 -13.00 5.76 -5.05
C PRO A 96 -11.97 5.52 -6.15
N HIS A 97 -10.84 4.92 -5.79
CA HIS A 97 -9.75 4.71 -6.74
C HIS A 97 -10.14 3.63 -7.76
N GLU A 98 -9.92 3.93 -9.03
CA GLU A 98 -10.00 2.93 -10.09
C GLU A 98 -8.69 2.15 -10.14
N GLU A 99 -8.74 0.83 -9.95
CA GLU A 99 -7.52 0.01 -9.98
C GLU A 99 -7.11 -0.35 -11.42
N LEU A 100 -5.86 -0.08 -11.79
CA LEU A 100 -5.30 -0.37 -13.12
C LEU A 100 -4.07 -1.28 -13.03
N GLY A 101 -4.14 -2.47 -13.62
CA GLY A 101 -3.03 -3.43 -13.65
C GLY A 101 -2.85 -4.12 -12.30
N ASN A 102 -3.83 -4.93 -11.92
CA ASN A 102 -3.86 -5.58 -10.61
C ASN A 102 -2.92 -6.79 -10.58
N PRO A 103 -1.85 -6.79 -9.78
CA PRO A 103 -1.03 -7.98 -9.61
C PRO A 103 -1.71 -9.01 -8.71
N VAL A 104 -2.81 -8.67 -8.04
CA VAL A 104 -3.51 -9.54 -7.08
C VAL A 104 -4.99 -9.65 -7.47
N VAL A 105 -5.63 -10.77 -7.14
CA VAL A 105 -7.08 -10.94 -7.34
C VAL A 105 -7.81 -10.09 -6.30
N ARG A 106 -8.86 -9.38 -6.75
CA ARG A 106 -9.76 -8.58 -5.90
C ARG A 106 -11.15 -9.17 -5.94
N ASN A 107 -11.68 -9.57 -4.79
CA ASN A 107 -13.08 -9.96 -4.68
C ASN A 107 -13.88 -8.80 -4.09
N ILE A 108 -14.77 -8.21 -4.89
CA ILE A 108 -15.65 -7.13 -4.44
C ILE A 108 -16.72 -7.74 -3.54
N LEU A 109 -16.81 -7.25 -2.30
CA LEU A 109 -17.75 -7.77 -1.30
C LEU A 109 -18.86 -6.79 -0.96
N ALA A 110 -18.60 -5.49 -1.13
CA ALA A 110 -19.59 -4.42 -0.99
C ALA A 110 -19.15 -3.21 -1.83
N LYS A 111 -19.95 -2.14 -1.85
CA LYS A 111 -19.62 -0.91 -2.57
C LYS A 111 -18.27 -0.37 -2.10
N ASN A 112 -17.32 -0.23 -3.04
CA ASN A 112 -15.96 0.24 -2.79
C ASN A 112 -15.21 -0.54 -1.69
N VAL A 113 -15.54 -1.82 -1.49
CA VAL A 113 -14.89 -2.72 -0.54
C VAL A 113 -14.52 -4.02 -1.24
N ALA A 114 -13.25 -4.37 -1.17
CA ALA A 114 -12.72 -5.62 -1.70
C ALA A 114 -11.93 -6.39 -0.63
N THR A 115 -11.62 -7.65 -0.91
CA THR A 115 -10.60 -8.36 -0.13
C THR A 115 -9.22 -7.72 -0.31
N ALA A 116 -8.44 -7.70 0.76
CA ALA A 116 -7.00 -7.44 0.66
C ALA A 116 -6.28 -8.63 0.00
N ASN A 117 -4.95 -8.58 -0.16
CA ASN A 117 -4.17 -9.67 -0.74
C ASN A 117 -4.52 -11.04 -0.14
N GLU A 118 -5.04 -11.95 -1.00
CA GLU A 118 -5.43 -13.32 -0.66
C GLU A 118 -4.30 -14.34 -0.96
N GLY A 119 -3.07 -13.88 -1.14
CA GLY A 119 -1.92 -14.75 -1.32
C GLY A 119 -1.74 -15.71 -0.15
N PRO A 120 -0.96 -16.80 -0.31
CA PRO A 120 -0.83 -17.83 0.71
C PRO A 120 -0.53 -17.26 2.11
N HIS A 121 -1.27 -17.74 3.11
CA HIS A 121 -1.15 -17.32 4.51
C HIS A 121 0.24 -17.60 5.11
N THR A 122 1.01 -18.52 4.53
CA THR A 122 2.38 -18.86 4.90
C THR A 122 3.43 -17.91 4.32
N HIS A 123 3.04 -16.97 3.48
CA HIS A 123 3.96 -16.05 2.80
C HIS A 123 3.73 -14.62 3.26
N PRO A 124 4.79 -13.85 3.59
CA PRO A 124 4.63 -12.44 3.88
C PRO A 124 4.29 -11.66 2.60
N VAL A 125 3.68 -10.49 2.76
CA VAL A 125 3.74 -9.41 1.77
C VAL A 125 4.72 -8.37 2.29
N PHE A 126 5.71 -8.04 1.48
CA PHE A 126 6.79 -7.13 1.88
C PHE A 126 6.35 -5.66 1.83
N PRO A 127 7.01 -4.77 2.59
CA PRO A 127 6.63 -3.36 2.70
C PRO A 127 6.59 -2.63 1.36
N HIS A 128 5.45 -2.00 1.06
CA HIS A 128 5.23 -1.26 -0.19
C HIS A 128 4.22 -0.11 0.01
N SER A 129 4.24 0.84 -0.93
CA SER A 129 3.13 1.77 -1.13
C SER A 129 2.12 1.10 -2.07
N GLU A 130 0.82 1.27 -1.81
CA GLU A 130 -0.22 0.68 -2.66
C GLU A 130 -0.12 1.28 -4.07
N PHE A 131 -0.06 0.43 -5.11
CA PHE A 131 0.27 0.83 -6.49
C PHE A 131 1.55 1.68 -6.61
N GLY A 132 2.52 1.49 -5.71
CA GLY A 132 3.74 2.28 -5.65
C GLY A 132 4.65 2.18 -6.89
N TRP A 133 4.39 1.20 -7.76
CA TRP A 133 5.03 1.05 -9.06
C TRP A 133 4.43 1.92 -10.17
N SER A 134 3.22 2.45 -9.98
CA SER A 134 2.44 3.15 -11.01
C SER A 134 2.41 4.67 -10.76
N ALA A 135 2.20 5.44 -11.83
CA ALA A 135 1.83 6.85 -11.71
C ALA A 135 0.35 7.05 -11.33
N HIS A 136 -0.47 6.00 -11.50
CA HIS A 136 -1.87 5.91 -11.10
C HIS A 136 -1.97 5.07 -9.83
N TYR A 137 -2.09 5.72 -8.68
CA TYR A 137 -2.08 5.09 -7.35
C TYR A 137 -3.10 5.78 -6.42
N PRO A 138 -3.63 5.09 -5.40
CA PRO A 138 -4.55 5.70 -4.45
C PRO A 138 -3.79 6.62 -3.50
N GLY A 139 -4.41 7.72 -3.09
CA GLY A 139 -3.88 8.60 -2.05
C GLY A 139 -4.16 8.06 -0.64
N TYR A 140 -5.27 7.33 -0.47
CA TYR A 140 -5.67 6.78 0.81
C TYR A 140 -6.06 5.31 0.71
N ILE A 141 -5.76 4.57 1.77
CA ILE A 141 -6.08 3.16 1.92
C ILE A 141 -6.80 3.01 3.26
N VAL A 142 -7.90 2.28 3.27
CA VAL A 142 -8.58 1.91 4.52
C VAL A 142 -8.60 0.40 4.63
N PHE A 143 -8.11 -0.13 5.75
CA PHE A 143 -8.19 -1.55 6.07
C PHE A 143 -9.21 -1.82 7.18
N PHE A 144 -9.85 -2.99 7.12
CA PHE A 144 -10.83 -3.45 8.11
C PHE A 144 -10.55 -4.87 8.57
N GLY A 145 -10.35 -5.04 9.87
CA GLY A 145 -10.15 -6.34 10.51
C GLY A 145 -11.49 -7.07 10.69
N ARG A 146 -11.92 -7.84 9.69
CA ARG A 146 -13.16 -8.62 9.73
C ARG A 146 -13.06 -9.81 10.68
N SER A 147 -11.90 -10.46 10.73
CA SER A 147 -11.58 -11.55 11.65
C SER A 147 -10.09 -11.55 11.96
N ALA A 148 -9.76 -11.85 13.22
CA ALA A 148 -8.38 -11.94 13.68
C ALA A 148 -7.75 -13.29 13.31
N ALA A 149 -6.42 -13.32 13.26
CA ALA A 149 -5.66 -14.56 13.15
C ALA A 149 -5.61 -15.29 14.51
N ASP A 150 -5.33 -16.59 14.50
CA ASP A 150 -5.00 -17.33 15.73
C ASP A 150 -3.58 -16.99 16.20
N SER A 151 -2.66 -16.74 15.25
CA SER A 151 -1.30 -16.27 15.50
C SER A 151 -0.74 -15.52 14.29
N GLY A 152 0.08 -14.49 14.53
CA GLY A 152 0.69 -13.67 13.47
C GLY A 152 -0.35 -12.82 12.72
N GLY A 153 -0.13 -12.59 11.43
CA GLY A 153 -1.11 -11.88 10.59
C GLY A 153 -1.25 -10.40 10.90
N GLU A 154 -0.29 -9.81 11.61
CA GLU A 154 -0.23 -8.38 11.76
C GLU A 154 -0.12 -7.71 10.37
N THR A 155 -0.58 -6.47 10.30
CA THR A 155 -0.26 -5.59 9.17
C THR A 155 0.87 -4.68 9.61
N PRO A 156 2.15 -4.98 9.30
CA PRO A 156 3.22 -4.01 9.52
C PRO A 156 2.95 -2.73 8.74
N ILE A 157 3.19 -1.59 9.37
CA ILE A 157 3.22 -0.28 8.72
C ILE A 157 4.52 0.46 9.06
N ASN A 158 5.03 1.27 8.16
CA ASN A 158 6.21 2.10 8.39
C ASN A 158 6.05 3.49 7.78
N SER A 159 6.66 4.49 8.42
CA SER A 159 6.64 5.87 7.96
C SER A 159 7.66 6.09 6.84
N THR A 160 7.20 6.57 5.69
CA THR A 160 8.03 6.85 4.52
C THR A 160 8.95 8.05 4.69
N THR A 161 8.60 9.00 5.57
CA THR A 161 9.47 10.12 5.91
C THR A 161 10.64 9.66 6.77
N GLU A 162 10.42 8.74 7.71
CA GLU A 162 11.50 8.15 8.52
C GLU A 162 12.45 7.33 7.64
N VAL A 163 11.92 6.52 6.69
CA VAL A 163 12.75 5.81 5.70
C VAL A 163 13.61 6.79 4.90
N PHE A 164 13.00 7.84 4.34
CA PHE A 164 13.74 8.86 3.59
C PHE A 164 14.84 9.52 4.43
N GLN A 165 14.55 9.93 5.67
CA GLN A 165 15.52 10.58 6.54
C GLN A 165 16.70 9.67 6.89
N ARG A 166 16.43 8.41 7.23
CA ARG A 166 17.46 7.41 7.54
C ARG A 166 18.34 7.14 6.33
N LEU A 167 17.75 6.88 5.17
CA LEU A 167 18.50 6.67 3.92
C LEU A 167 19.31 7.90 3.51
N LYS A 168 18.76 9.10 3.64
CA LYS A 168 19.50 10.34 3.36
C LYS A 168 20.71 10.50 4.27
N ALA A 169 20.63 10.04 5.52
CA ALA A 169 21.73 10.13 6.48
C ALA A 169 22.78 9.04 6.29
N GLU A 170 22.37 7.83 5.89
CA GLU A 170 23.24 6.65 5.88
C GLU A 170 23.74 6.24 4.50
N VAL A 171 22.97 6.54 3.46
CA VAL A 171 23.24 6.17 2.06
C VAL A 171 22.86 7.35 1.15
N PRO A 172 23.41 8.57 1.35
CA PRO A 172 23.02 9.77 0.63
C PRO A 172 23.13 9.62 -0.90
N GLU A 173 24.13 8.89 -1.38
CA GLU A 173 24.35 8.61 -2.79
C GLU A 173 23.19 7.82 -3.41
N PHE A 174 22.53 6.94 -2.65
CA PHE A 174 21.34 6.24 -3.12
C PHE A 174 20.17 7.20 -3.31
N ILE A 175 19.97 8.12 -2.36
CA ILE A 175 18.93 9.14 -2.45
C ILE A 175 19.19 10.11 -3.62
N GLU A 176 20.44 10.52 -3.83
CA GLU A 176 20.81 11.39 -4.94
C GLU A 176 20.57 10.73 -6.31
N GLU A 177 20.99 9.47 -6.48
CA GLU A 177 20.78 8.75 -7.74
C GLU A 177 19.30 8.46 -7.97
N LEU A 178 18.55 8.11 -6.93
CA LEU A 178 17.12 7.90 -7.02
C LEU A 178 16.37 9.19 -7.38
N ALA A 179 16.77 10.33 -6.82
CA ALA A 179 16.20 11.63 -7.17
C ALA A 179 16.47 12.03 -8.63
N LYS A 180 17.66 11.72 -9.16
CA LYS A 180 18.03 12.03 -10.55
C LYS A 180 17.37 11.10 -11.56
N LYS A 181 17.35 9.80 -11.27
CA LYS A 181 17.00 8.76 -12.24
C LYS A 181 15.59 8.22 -12.07
N GLY A 182 14.99 8.36 -10.90
CA GLY A 182 13.77 7.66 -10.53
C GLY A 182 13.96 6.14 -10.48
N THR A 183 12.86 5.42 -10.48
CA THR A 183 12.77 3.96 -10.43
C THR A 183 12.09 3.42 -11.67
N ARG A 184 12.53 2.25 -12.11
CA ARG A 184 11.88 1.43 -13.13
C ARG A 184 11.46 0.10 -12.53
N TYR A 185 10.22 -0.30 -12.81
CA TYR A 185 9.65 -1.58 -12.41
C TYR A 185 9.15 -2.36 -13.62
N VAL A 186 9.31 -3.68 -13.59
CA VAL A 186 8.70 -4.59 -14.56
C VAL A 186 7.73 -5.50 -13.81
N TYR A 187 6.47 -5.50 -14.24
CA TYR A 187 5.43 -6.37 -13.72
C TYR A 187 5.00 -7.33 -14.81
N THR A 188 5.06 -8.63 -14.49
CA THR A 188 4.61 -9.71 -15.37
C THR A 188 3.23 -10.19 -14.92
N TYR A 189 2.26 -10.19 -15.84
CA TYR A 189 0.95 -10.80 -15.68
C TYR A 189 0.96 -12.12 -16.46
N PRO A 190 0.99 -13.27 -15.79
CA PRO A 190 1.02 -14.54 -16.47
C PRO A 190 -0.27 -14.78 -17.26
N ARG A 191 -0.21 -15.62 -18.29
CA ARG A 191 -1.40 -16.08 -19.02
C ARG A 191 -2.37 -16.81 -18.08
N ASP A 192 -1.82 -17.72 -17.26
CA ASP A 192 -2.55 -18.57 -16.33
C ASP A 192 -2.33 -18.14 -14.88
N VAL A 193 -3.29 -18.46 -14.01
CA VAL A 193 -3.18 -18.18 -12.56
C VAL A 193 -2.14 -19.09 -11.94
N ASN A 194 -1.20 -18.52 -11.18
CA ASN A 194 -0.30 -19.28 -10.30
C ASN A 194 -0.81 -19.21 -8.84
N PRO A 195 -1.51 -20.25 -8.34
CA PRO A 195 -2.08 -20.26 -6.99
C PRO A 195 -1.02 -20.29 -5.87
N GLY A 196 0.24 -20.61 -6.18
CA GLY A 196 1.35 -20.57 -5.22
C GLY A 196 1.97 -19.18 -5.02
N SER A 197 1.57 -18.18 -5.81
CA SER A 197 2.15 -16.84 -5.79
C SER A 197 1.29 -15.83 -5.03
N ASN A 198 1.94 -14.91 -4.33
CA ASN A 198 1.28 -13.73 -3.76
C ASN A 198 0.72 -12.78 -4.83
N LEU A 199 1.25 -12.83 -6.06
CA LEU A 199 0.83 -12.03 -7.21
C LEU A 199 -0.11 -12.83 -8.13
N GLY A 200 -0.85 -13.81 -7.61
CA GLY A 200 -1.60 -14.84 -8.36
C GLY A 200 -2.72 -14.35 -9.29
N ASN A 201 -2.69 -13.12 -9.80
CA ASN A 201 -3.55 -12.67 -10.88
C ASN A 201 -3.01 -13.10 -12.26
N ASN A 202 -3.82 -12.95 -13.31
CA ASN A 202 -3.42 -13.22 -14.68
C ASN A 202 -3.82 -12.07 -15.61
N VAL A 203 -3.35 -12.10 -16.85
CA VAL A 203 -3.61 -11.01 -17.82
C VAL A 203 -5.11 -10.75 -18.05
N ARG A 204 -5.97 -11.78 -17.95
CA ARG A 204 -7.43 -11.64 -18.13
C ARG A 204 -8.13 -10.92 -16.98
N ARG A 205 -7.52 -10.89 -15.80
CA ARG A 205 -8.10 -10.33 -14.56
C ARG A 205 -7.33 -9.11 -14.06
N ALA A 206 -6.15 -8.82 -14.59
CA ALA A 206 -5.36 -7.65 -14.25
C ALA A 206 -6.05 -6.32 -14.62
N TYR A 207 -6.97 -6.35 -15.58
CA TYR A 207 -7.70 -5.19 -16.08
C TYR A 207 -9.21 -5.46 -16.14
N PRO A 208 -9.94 -5.42 -15.01
CA PRO A 208 -11.39 -5.68 -14.98
C PRO A 208 -12.18 -4.78 -15.95
N GLU A 209 -11.81 -3.49 -16.03
CA GLU A 209 -12.44 -2.50 -16.92
C GLU A 209 -12.15 -2.73 -18.42
N ALA A 210 -11.28 -3.69 -18.77
CA ALA A 210 -11.13 -4.10 -20.16
C ALA A 210 -12.39 -4.78 -20.71
N GLY A 211 -13.30 -5.26 -19.84
CA GLY A 211 -14.54 -5.90 -20.26
C GLY A 211 -14.29 -7.16 -21.08
N LEU A 212 -13.31 -7.97 -20.66
CA LEU A 212 -12.98 -9.22 -21.32
C LEU A 212 -14.11 -10.23 -21.12
N THR A 213 -14.45 -10.95 -22.18
CA THR A 213 -15.43 -12.04 -22.14
C THR A 213 -14.79 -13.35 -22.61
N ASP A 214 -15.42 -14.48 -22.31
CA ASP A 214 -14.93 -15.80 -22.76
C ASP A 214 -15.01 -15.99 -24.28
N THR A 215 -15.73 -15.10 -24.98
CA THR A 215 -15.85 -15.12 -26.45
C THR A 215 -14.83 -14.25 -27.16
N ASP A 216 -14.01 -13.47 -26.43
CA ASP A 216 -12.96 -12.66 -27.04
C ASP A 216 -11.85 -13.58 -27.57
N ASP A 217 -11.53 -13.45 -28.85
CA ASP A 217 -10.33 -14.05 -29.42
C ASP A 217 -9.05 -13.37 -28.89
N GLU A 218 -7.89 -13.98 -29.14
CA GLU A 218 -6.60 -13.49 -28.65
C GLU A 218 -6.33 -12.05 -29.10
N ALA A 219 -6.65 -11.70 -30.35
CA ALA A 219 -6.43 -10.35 -30.89
C ALA A 219 -7.32 -9.30 -30.19
N THR A 220 -8.59 -9.63 -29.95
CA THR A 220 -9.55 -8.75 -29.26
C THR A 220 -9.16 -8.56 -27.81
N LEU A 221 -8.75 -9.63 -27.12
CA LEU A 221 -8.24 -9.58 -25.76
C LEU A 221 -7.05 -8.63 -25.66
N ARG A 222 -6.03 -8.83 -26.51
CA ARG A 222 -4.82 -8.00 -26.48
C ARG A 222 -5.15 -6.53 -26.70
N ARG A 223 -5.96 -6.21 -27.70
CA ARG A 223 -6.39 -4.83 -27.96
C ARG A 223 -7.12 -4.19 -26.77
N LYS A 224 -8.04 -4.91 -26.12
CA LYS A 224 -8.78 -4.42 -24.95
C LYS A 224 -7.84 -4.19 -23.75
N VAL A 225 -6.92 -5.13 -23.50
CA VAL A 225 -5.92 -5.03 -22.44
C VAL A 225 -4.96 -3.86 -22.71
N GLU A 226 -4.44 -3.72 -23.92
CA GLU A 226 -3.51 -2.66 -24.32
C GLU A 226 -4.13 -1.26 -24.16
N ALA A 227 -5.42 -1.10 -24.47
CA ALA A 227 -6.14 0.15 -24.22
C ALA A 227 -6.14 0.53 -22.72
N GLN A 228 -6.13 -0.45 -21.82
CA GLN A 228 -6.00 -0.21 -20.37
C GLN A 228 -4.55 0.06 -19.97
N ILE A 229 -3.57 -0.67 -20.54
CA ILE A 229 -2.14 -0.46 -20.26
C ILE A 229 -1.72 0.98 -20.56
N GLN A 230 -2.14 1.52 -21.71
CA GLN A 230 -1.81 2.88 -22.17
C GLN A 230 -2.20 3.99 -21.18
N ARG A 231 -3.09 3.70 -20.23
CA ARG A 231 -3.53 4.66 -19.20
C ARG A 231 -2.52 4.84 -18.07
N HIS A 232 -1.62 3.87 -17.85
CA HIS A 232 -0.70 3.89 -16.71
C HIS A 232 0.74 3.48 -17.03
N SER A 233 0.99 2.87 -18.20
CA SER A 233 2.32 2.46 -18.65
C SER A 233 2.57 2.86 -20.11
N LYS A 234 3.82 3.14 -20.44
CA LYS A 234 4.27 3.53 -21.79
C LYS A 234 4.94 2.41 -22.56
N GLU A 235 5.27 1.31 -21.87
CA GLU A 235 6.09 0.23 -22.41
C GLU A 235 5.53 -1.10 -21.93
N TRP A 236 5.21 -1.98 -22.88
CA TRP A 236 4.76 -3.33 -22.59
C TRP A 236 5.16 -4.29 -23.71
N ARG A 237 5.18 -5.57 -23.40
CA ARG A 237 5.37 -6.64 -24.40
C ARG A 237 4.58 -7.88 -24.03
N TRP A 238 4.11 -8.57 -25.06
CA TRP A 238 3.59 -9.94 -24.93
C TRP A 238 4.74 -10.91 -25.09
N LEU A 239 4.82 -11.89 -24.20
CA LEU A 239 5.77 -13.00 -24.26
C LEU A 239 5.19 -14.15 -25.11
N ASP A 240 6.05 -15.06 -25.54
CA ASP A 240 5.68 -16.18 -26.43
C ASP A 240 4.66 -17.12 -25.79
N ASP A 241 4.65 -17.23 -24.46
CA ASP A 241 3.69 -18.01 -23.68
C ASP A 241 2.32 -17.31 -23.52
N GLY A 242 2.19 -16.06 -23.97
CA GLY A 242 0.99 -15.23 -23.83
C GLY A 242 0.93 -14.43 -22.52
N SER A 243 1.98 -14.47 -21.70
CA SER A 243 2.14 -13.57 -20.56
C SER A 243 2.39 -12.13 -21.02
N LEU A 244 2.03 -11.15 -20.20
CA LEU A 244 2.20 -9.73 -20.47
C LEU A 244 3.22 -9.14 -19.50
N GLU A 245 4.20 -8.39 -20.01
CA GLU A 245 5.05 -7.55 -19.19
C GLU A 245 4.73 -6.08 -19.40
N THR A 246 4.61 -5.33 -18.30
CA THR A 246 4.46 -3.87 -18.31
C THR A 246 5.63 -3.23 -17.59
N VAL A 247 6.13 -2.13 -18.13
CA VAL A 247 7.25 -1.37 -17.56
C VAL A 247 6.73 -0.03 -17.05
N HIS A 248 7.12 0.31 -15.84
CA HIS A 248 6.71 1.53 -15.16
C HIS A 248 7.91 2.35 -14.78
N TYR A 249 7.81 3.66 -14.95
CA TYR A 249 8.84 4.62 -14.61
C TYR A 249 8.23 5.64 -13.64
N VAL A 250 8.71 5.68 -12.41
CA VAL A 250 8.18 6.55 -11.36
C VAL A 250 9.31 7.17 -10.53
N PRO A 251 9.09 8.30 -9.84
CA PRO A 251 10.18 9.00 -9.15
C PRO A 251 10.89 8.26 -8.01
N GLY A 252 10.24 7.33 -7.30
CA GLY A 252 10.79 6.68 -6.09
C GLY A 252 10.89 7.59 -4.84
N LEU A 253 11.13 8.89 -5.05
CA LEU A 253 11.05 9.95 -4.04
C LEU A 253 10.02 10.99 -4.47
N ARG A 254 9.21 11.46 -3.53
CA ARG A 254 8.14 12.44 -3.79
C ARG A 254 8.09 13.49 -2.69
N ARG A 255 7.35 14.56 -2.91
CA ARG A 255 6.93 15.48 -1.84
C ARG A 255 5.45 15.31 -1.56
N HIS A 256 5.10 15.21 -0.28
CA HIS A 256 3.72 15.10 0.15
C HIS A 256 2.92 16.34 -0.31
N PRO A 257 1.74 16.17 -0.92
CA PRO A 257 1.02 17.26 -1.60
C PRO A 257 0.62 18.44 -0.72
N LEU A 258 0.41 18.19 0.57
CA LEU A 258 -0.14 19.20 1.49
C LEU A 258 0.88 19.73 2.50
N THR A 259 1.97 18.98 2.72
CA THR A 259 2.98 19.30 3.74
C THR A 259 4.35 19.54 3.13
N SER A 260 4.53 19.23 1.85
CA SER A 260 5.80 19.31 1.09
C SER A 260 6.95 18.47 1.67
N GLU A 261 6.67 17.62 2.65
CA GLU A 261 7.66 16.72 3.25
C GLU A 261 8.14 15.69 2.22
N ALA A 262 9.44 15.43 2.23
CA ALA A 262 10.03 14.41 1.38
C ALA A 262 9.62 13.01 1.87
N VAL A 263 9.11 12.18 0.96
CA VAL A 263 8.63 10.83 1.23
C VAL A 263 9.29 9.82 0.30
N TRP A 264 9.66 8.67 0.88
CA TRP A 264 10.02 7.46 0.15
C TRP A 264 8.76 6.76 -0.36
N PHE A 265 8.61 6.56 -1.67
CA PHE A 265 7.37 6.00 -2.22
C PHE A 265 7.66 4.93 -3.26
N GLY A 266 7.06 3.76 -3.10
CA GLY A 266 7.14 2.70 -4.11
C GLY A 266 7.36 1.30 -3.55
N ASN A 267 7.93 0.46 -4.41
CA ASN A 267 8.03 -1.00 -4.26
C ASN A 267 9.47 -1.51 -4.35
N ILE A 268 10.47 -0.62 -4.27
CA ILE A 268 11.89 -0.99 -4.31
C ILE A 268 12.18 -2.13 -3.30
N VAL A 269 11.79 -1.92 -2.04
CA VAL A 269 12.04 -2.92 -0.98
C VAL A 269 11.17 -4.15 -1.15
N SER A 270 9.91 -4.03 -1.58
CA SER A 270 9.04 -5.20 -1.73
C SER A 270 9.52 -6.14 -2.83
N MET A 271 9.94 -5.63 -3.98
CA MET A 271 10.48 -6.44 -5.07
C MET A 271 11.82 -7.07 -4.71
N TYR A 272 12.72 -6.30 -4.08
CA TYR A 272 14.01 -6.83 -3.60
C TYR A 272 13.83 -7.95 -2.57
N ALA A 273 13.00 -7.73 -1.54
CA ALA A 273 12.80 -8.70 -0.47
C ALA A 273 12.06 -9.96 -0.96
N LEU A 274 11.17 -9.82 -1.95
CA LEU A 274 10.54 -10.97 -2.62
C LEU A 274 11.57 -11.80 -3.39
N ALA A 275 12.42 -11.17 -4.19
CA ALA A 275 13.48 -11.85 -4.91
C ALA A 275 14.48 -12.50 -3.94
N GLN A 276 14.84 -11.82 -2.84
CA GLN A 276 15.71 -12.37 -1.80
C GLN A 276 15.12 -13.62 -1.15
N LYS A 277 13.82 -13.60 -0.80
CA LYS A 277 13.13 -14.74 -0.19
C LYS A 277 13.24 -16.00 -1.05
N TRP A 278 13.17 -15.83 -2.37
CA TRP A 278 13.21 -16.93 -3.33
C TRP A 278 14.61 -17.16 -3.93
N GLU A 279 15.66 -16.58 -3.35
CA GLU A 279 17.06 -16.75 -3.81
C GLU A 279 17.30 -16.30 -5.26
N ALA A 280 16.52 -15.31 -5.73
CA ALA A 280 16.47 -14.83 -7.11
C ALA A 280 17.21 -13.49 -7.31
N LEU A 281 18.27 -13.20 -6.55
CA LEU A 281 18.99 -11.92 -6.62
C LEU A 281 20.02 -11.82 -7.76
N GLY A 282 20.29 -12.91 -8.48
CA GLY A 282 21.24 -12.91 -9.60
C GLY A 282 20.70 -13.67 -10.80
N PRO A 283 21.30 -13.50 -12.00
CA PRO A 283 20.89 -14.23 -13.20
C PRO A 283 20.82 -15.74 -12.97
N PRO A 284 19.79 -16.43 -13.46
CA PRO A 284 18.74 -15.94 -14.37
C PRO A 284 17.56 -15.22 -13.68
N TYR A 285 17.68 -14.84 -12.40
CA TYR A 285 16.62 -14.25 -11.58
C TYR A 285 15.37 -15.15 -11.43
N ILE A 286 15.56 -16.46 -11.56
CA ILE A 286 14.53 -17.47 -11.34
C ILE A 286 14.67 -17.94 -9.90
N GLY A 287 13.60 -17.80 -9.12
CA GLY A 287 13.58 -18.18 -7.72
C GLY A 287 13.41 -19.68 -7.50
N THR A 288 13.57 -20.10 -6.24
CA THR A 288 13.30 -21.48 -5.80
C THR A 288 11.83 -21.87 -5.90
N ASP A 289 10.93 -20.89 -6.10
CA ASP A 289 9.53 -21.09 -6.49
C ASP A 289 9.33 -21.31 -8.00
N GLY A 290 10.41 -21.28 -8.79
CA GLY A 290 10.39 -21.44 -10.25
C GLY A 290 9.90 -20.20 -11.01
N ALA A 291 9.58 -19.10 -10.32
CA ALA A 291 9.12 -17.86 -10.94
C ALA A 291 10.30 -16.93 -11.24
N TYR A 292 10.17 -16.10 -12.28
CA TYR A 292 11.10 -15.01 -12.52
C TYR A 292 10.78 -13.84 -11.58
N HIS A 293 11.78 -13.32 -10.89
CA HIS A 293 11.65 -12.19 -9.97
C HIS A 293 12.40 -10.97 -10.52
N HIS A 294 11.64 -10.01 -11.06
CA HIS A 294 12.21 -8.73 -11.48
C HIS A 294 12.73 -7.96 -10.26
N LEU A 295 14.00 -7.54 -10.32
CA LEU A 295 14.53 -6.56 -9.37
C LEU A 295 14.16 -5.13 -9.81
N PRO A 296 13.97 -4.19 -8.86
CA PRO A 296 13.83 -2.79 -9.22
C PRO A 296 15.16 -2.25 -9.78
N THR A 297 15.07 -1.42 -10.81
CA THR A 297 16.23 -0.71 -11.37
C THR A 297 16.03 0.79 -11.23
N TYR A 298 17.09 1.57 -11.45
CA TYR A 298 16.92 3.01 -11.70
C TYR A 298 16.10 3.23 -12.98
N GLY A 299 15.54 4.43 -13.15
CA GLY A 299 14.71 4.77 -14.31
C GLY A 299 15.42 4.65 -15.65
N ASP A 300 16.75 4.74 -15.69
CA ASP A 300 17.57 4.52 -16.89
C ASP A 300 17.87 3.03 -17.17
N GLY A 301 17.36 2.12 -16.33
CA GLY A 301 17.58 0.68 -16.41
C GLY A 301 18.86 0.19 -15.73
N SER A 302 19.70 1.07 -15.19
CA SER A 302 20.87 0.65 -14.42
C SER A 302 20.48 -0.01 -13.09
N ALA A 303 21.23 -1.04 -12.68
CA ALA A 303 20.94 -1.78 -11.46
C ALA A 303 21.10 -0.89 -10.22
N ILE A 304 20.19 -1.05 -9.25
CA ILE A 304 20.37 -0.48 -7.92
C ILE A 304 21.28 -1.43 -7.12
N PRO A 305 22.39 -0.94 -6.52
CA PRO A 305 23.27 -1.78 -5.72
C PRO A 305 22.51 -2.53 -4.61
N HIS A 306 22.79 -3.83 -4.47
CA HIS A 306 22.10 -4.67 -3.47
C HIS A 306 22.32 -4.18 -2.04
N GLU A 307 23.46 -3.57 -1.73
CA GLU A 307 23.72 -3.00 -0.41
C GLU A 307 22.76 -1.86 -0.06
N TYR A 308 22.35 -1.05 -1.05
CA TYR A 308 21.36 0.02 -0.85
C TYR A 308 19.96 -0.56 -0.64
N LEU A 309 19.59 -1.56 -1.45
CA LEU A 309 18.31 -2.27 -1.33
C LEU A 309 18.19 -2.98 0.04
N GLN A 310 19.25 -3.66 0.45
CA GLN A 310 19.34 -4.32 1.75
C GLN A 310 19.26 -3.31 2.88
N ARG A 311 19.99 -2.17 2.81
CA ARG A 311 19.93 -1.17 3.87
C ARG A 311 18.54 -0.55 4.01
N ALA A 312 17.87 -0.27 2.89
CA ALA A 312 16.48 0.20 2.91
C ALA A 312 15.55 -0.84 3.56
N TYR A 313 15.72 -2.12 3.25
CA TYR A 313 14.96 -3.21 3.88
C TYR A 313 15.21 -3.29 5.40
N ASP A 314 16.47 -3.20 5.84
CA ASP A 314 16.83 -3.25 7.26
C ASP A 314 16.25 -2.06 8.03
N ILE A 315 16.35 -0.84 7.48
CA ILE A 315 15.71 0.34 8.07
C ILE A 315 14.22 0.10 8.27
N ILE A 316 13.52 -0.41 7.24
CA ILE A 316 12.08 -0.67 7.35
C ILE A 316 11.78 -1.73 8.43
N LYS A 317 12.60 -2.78 8.55
CA LYS A 317 12.46 -3.78 9.63
C LYS A 317 12.66 -3.18 11.02
N GLU A 318 13.58 -2.24 11.18
CA GLU A 318 13.85 -1.52 12.44
C GLU A 318 12.69 -0.59 12.84
N ILE A 319 12.00 0.02 11.87
CA ILE A 319 11.00 1.07 12.13
C ILE A 319 9.55 0.62 12.02
N ARG A 320 9.27 -0.59 11.54
CA ARG A 320 7.89 -1.07 11.37
C ARG A 320 7.13 -1.13 12.69
N VAL A 321 5.86 -0.76 12.64
CA VAL A 321 4.88 -0.93 13.72
C VAL A 321 3.92 -2.04 13.31
N LEU A 322 3.73 -3.04 14.17
CA LEU A 322 2.85 -4.16 13.88
C LEU A 322 1.42 -3.83 14.35
N ILE A 323 0.48 -3.77 13.39
CA ILE A 323 -0.94 -3.65 13.71
C ILE A 323 -1.50 -5.04 13.96
N ASP A 324 -1.67 -5.36 15.24
CA ASP A 324 -2.38 -6.54 15.69
C ASP A 324 -3.90 -6.27 15.67
N TRP A 325 -4.60 -7.05 14.85
CA TRP A 325 -5.98 -6.80 14.47
C TRP A 325 -6.96 -7.27 15.56
N GLN A 326 -7.86 -6.37 15.98
CA GLN A 326 -9.09 -6.77 16.63
C GLN A 326 -10.26 -6.74 15.65
N VAL A 327 -11.23 -7.62 15.87
CA VAL A 327 -12.47 -7.63 15.08
C VAL A 327 -13.13 -6.25 15.18
N GLY A 328 -13.41 -5.64 14.04
CA GLY A 328 -14.00 -4.31 13.99
C GLY A 328 -12.99 -3.17 13.87
N ASP A 329 -11.69 -3.42 13.99
CA ASP A 329 -10.68 -2.38 13.83
C ASP A 329 -10.70 -1.83 12.40
N VAL A 330 -10.56 -0.50 12.28
CA VAL A 330 -10.44 0.21 11.00
C VAL A 330 -9.14 1.01 11.01
N LEU A 331 -8.26 0.79 10.03
CA LEU A 331 -6.99 1.49 9.89
C LEU A 331 -7.06 2.39 8.65
N LEU A 332 -7.02 3.71 8.86
CA LEU A 332 -6.94 4.72 7.80
C LEU A 332 -5.48 5.09 7.56
N LEU A 333 -5.04 4.95 6.31
CA LEU A 333 -3.69 5.26 5.87
C LEU A 333 -3.66 6.32 4.76
N ASP A 334 -2.68 7.21 4.85
CA ASP A 334 -2.20 8.04 3.76
C ASP A 334 -1.05 7.31 3.06
N ASN A 335 -1.26 6.95 1.80
CA ASN A 335 -0.34 6.14 1.02
C ASN A 335 1.00 6.85 0.72
N HIS A 336 1.04 8.18 0.79
CA HIS A 336 2.29 8.93 0.68
C HIS A 336 3.17 8.76 1.91
N TYR A 337 2.54 8.75 3.09
CA TYR A 337 3.25 8.72 4.37
C TYR A 337 3.52 7.32 4.89
N VAL A 338 2.79 6.32 4.41
CA VAL A 338 2.79 4.98 5.00
C VAL A 338 2.99 3.92 3.93
N GLN A 339 4.00 3.08 4.13
CA GLN A 339 4.05 1.77 3.51
C GLN A 339 3.44 0.74 4.45
N HIS A 340 2.89 -0.33 3.87
CA HIS A 340 2.29 -1.42 4.61
C HIS A 340 2.75 -2.77 4.08
N ALA A 341 2.55 -3.81 4.88
CA ALA A 341 2.97 -5.18 4.63
C ALA A 341 1.96 -6.16 5.25
N ARG A 342 2.25 -7.46 5.12
CA ARG A 342 1.46 -8.53 5.76
C ARG A 342 2.40 -9.59 6.32
N GLU A 343 2.27 -9.92 7.61
CA GLU A 343 2.96 -11.07 8.19
C GLU A 343 2.24 -12.38 7.85
N PRO A 344 2.95 -13.52 7.82
CA PRO A 344 2.33 -14.84 7.77
C PRO A 344 1.40 -15.07 8.97
N TRP A 345 0.40 -15.93 8.81
CA TRP A 345 -0.59 -16.15 9.87
C TRP A 345 -1.16 -17.57 9.88
N THR A 346 -1.84 -17.94 10.97
CA THR A 346 -2.70 -19.13 11.07
C THR A 346 -4.12 -18.74 11.45
N GLY A 347 -5.09 -19.61 11.17
CA GLY A 347 -6.50 -19.35 11.44
C GLY A 347 -7.20 -18.53 10.35
N ASP A 348 -8.42 -18.06 10.65
CA ASP A 348 -9.34 -17.49 9.67
C ASP A 348 -9.25 -15.96 9.54
N ARG A 349 -8.02 -15.41 9.53
CA ARG A 349 -7.81 -13.98 9.36
C ARG A 349 -8.44 -13.48 8.06
N ARG A 350 -9.23 -12.39 8.14
CA ARG A 350 -9.77 -11.68 6.98
C ARG A 350 -9.62 -10.17 7.19
N VAL A 351 -8.92 -9.54 6.25
CA VAL A 351 -8.80 -8.08 6.17
C VAL A 351 -9.39 -7.61 4.84
N LEU A 352 -10.26 -6.62 4.91
CA LEU A 352 -10.83 -5.95 3.74
C LEU A 352 -10.11 -4.64 3.49
N ALA A 353 -10.16 -4.15 2.26
CA ALA A 353 -9.54 -2.91 1.84
C ALA A 353 -10.52 -2.03 1.04
N SER A 354 -10.30 -0.72 1.13
CA SER A 354 -10.95 0.30 0.31
C SER A 354 -9.92 1.34 -0.12
N LEU A 355 -9.89 1.66 -1.40
CA LEU A 355 -8.88 2.53 -2.02
C LEU A 355 -9.54 3.82 -2.54
N TRP A 356 -8.89 4.95 -2.29
CA TRP A 356 -9.44 6.27 -2.62
C TRP A 356 -8.36 7.17 -3.21
N ASP A 357 -8.77 7.96 -4.20
CA ASP A 357 -7.91 8.99 -4.77
C ASP A 357 -7.58 10.06 -3.73
N GLY A 358 -6.38 10.61 -3.87
CA GLY A 358 -5.94 11.77 -3.10
C GLY A 358 -5.29 12.79 -4.03
N PRO A 359 -4.86 13.94 -3.48
CA PRO A 359 -4.11 14.91 -4.26
C PRO A 359 -2.82 14.27 -4.81
N PRO A 360 -2.44 14.57 -6.07
CA PRO A 360 -1.22 14.03 -6.65
C PRO A 360 0.00 14.57 -5.90
N ALA A 361 1.04 13.74 -5.74
CA ALA A 361 2.28 14.18 -5.10
C ALA A 361 2.94 15.34 -5.85
N LEU A 362 3.64 16.18 -5.10
CA LEU A 362 4.53 17.20 -5.66
C LEU A 362 5.82 16.53 -6.15
N PRO A 363 6.43 17.07 -7.24
CA PRO A 363 7.72 16.58 -7.71
C PRO A 363 8.78 16.72 -6.61
N PHE A 364 9.71 15.77 -6.59
CA PHE A 364 10.88 15.86 -5.74
C PHE A 364 11.98 16.62 -6.48
N GLU A 365 12.36 17.76 -5.92
CA GLU A 365 13.53 18.54 -6.35
C GLU A 365 14.57 18.47 -5.23
N LEU A 366 15.82 18.18 -5.62
CA LEU A 366 16.98 18.00 -4.74
C LEU A 366 17.32 19.26 -3.93
#